data_AF-A0A376RMU3-F1
#
_entry.id   AF-A0A376RMU3-F1
#
_cell.length_a   1.000
_cell.length_b   1.000
_cell.length_c   1.000
_cell.angle_alpha   90.00
_cell.angle_beta   90.00
_cell.angle_gamma   90.00
#
_symmetry.space_group_name_H-M   'P 1'
#
loop_
_entity.id
_entity.type
_entity.pdbx_description
1 polymer ?
#
loop_
_entity_poly.entity_id
_entity_poly.type
_entity_poly.pdbx_seq_one_letter_code
_entity_poly.pdbx_strand_id
1 'polypeptide(L)'
;MKAFWRNAALLAVSLLPFSSANAVALQAKQYGDFDRYVLALSWQTGFCQSQHDRNRNERDECRLQTETTNKADFLTVHGLWPGLPKSVAARGVDERRWMRFGCATRPIPNLPEARASRMCSSPETGLSLETAAKLSESCQELADVPAWNATNMPNTVPALVLIRTHTSVRWYA
;
A
#
# COMPACT_ATOMS: atom_id res chain seq x y z
N MET A 1 8.01 11.17 60.97
CA MET A 1 7.26 10.31 60.01
C MET A 1 6.86 11.03 58.70
N LYS A 2 7.62 12.03 58.21
CA LYS A 2 7.31 12.74 56.93
C LYS A 2 8.33 12.54 55.81
N ALA A 3 9.48 11.91 56.12
CA ALA A 3 10.57 11.72 55.15
C ALA A 3 10.42 10.44 54.30
N PHE A 4 9.67 9.43 54.77
CA PHE A 4 9.48 8.18 54.03
C PHE A 4 8.57 8.31 52.81
N TRP A 5 7.66 9.30 52.79
CA TRP A 5 6.67 9.45 51.72
C TRP A 5 7.22 10.20 50.50
N ARG A 6 8.34 10.93 50.64
CA ARG A 6 8.97 11.66 49.54
C ARG A 6 9.82 10.78 48.61
N ASN A 7 10.32 9.65 49.13
CA ASN A 7 11.16 8.74 48.36
C ASN A 7 10.35 7.68 47.60
N ALA A 8 9.11 7.40 48.01
CA ALA A 8 8.23 6.44 47.33
C ALA A 8 7.75 6.96 45.96
N ALA A 9 7.53 8.27 45.83
CA ALA A 9 7.08 8.88 44.58
C ALA A 9 8.16 8.88 43.48
N LEU A 10 9.44 8.88 43.85
CA LEU A 10 10.55 8.88 42.89
C LEU A 10 10.87 7.49 42.33
N LEU A 11 10.43 6.41 42.99
CA LEU A 11 10.61 5.04 42.49
C LEU A 11 9.46 4.57 41.58
N ALA A 12 8.32 5.26 41.58
CA ALA A 12 7.16 4.90 40.75
C ALA A 12 7.28 5.37 39.29
N VAL A 13 8.10 6.39 39.01
CA VAL A 13 8.25 6.96 37.65
C VAL A 13 9.16 6.11 36.76
N SER A 14 10.01 5.25 37.34
CA SER A 14 10.96 4.41 36.61
C SER A 14 10.38 3.10 36.05
N LEU A 15 9.09 2.83 36.25
CA LEU A 15 8.42 1.59 35.82
C LEU A 15 7.39 1.78 34.70
N LEU A 16 7.39 2.92 34.01
CA LEU A 16 6.62 3.03 32.77
C LEU A 16 7.33 2.20 31.70
N PRO A 17 6.76 1.06 31.24
CA PRO A 17 7.30 0.37 30.09
C PRO A 17 7.25 1.35 28.92
N PHE A 18 8.41 1.69 28.38
CA PHE A 18 8.50 2.28 27.06
C PHE A 18 8.00 1.22 26.08
N SER A 19 6.69 1.23 25.82
CA SER A 19 6.09 0.44 24.75
C SER A 19 6.56 1.02 23.43
N SER A 20 7.72 0.57 22.97
CA SER A 20 8.14 0.75 21.58
C SER A 20 7.09 0.04 20.73
N ALA A 21 6.28 0.79 19.99
CA ALA A 21 5.45 0.23 18.94
C ALA A 21 6.39 -0.34 17.87
N ASN A 22 6.79 -1.60 18.02
CA ASN A 22 7.54 -2.31 17.02
C ASN A 22 6.57 -2.59 15.87
N ALA A 23 6.71 -1.86 14.76
CA ALA A 23 6.05 -2.23 13.52
C ALA A 23 6.50 -3.65 13.16
N VAL A 24 5.56 -4.59 13.08
CA VAL A 24 5.86 -5.93 12.57
C VAL A 24 6.39 -5.77 11.16
N ALA A 25 7.62 -6.23 10.93
CA ALA A 25 8.23 -6.14 9.62
C ALA A 25 7.34 -6.85 8.59
N LEU A 26 7.09 -6.19 7.46
CA LEU A 26 6.35 -6.79 6.36
C LEU A 26 7.11 -8.03 5.88
N GLN A 27 6.55 -9.20 6.08
CA GLN A 27 7.20 -10.47 5.79
C GLN A 27 6.39 -11.28 4.79
N ALA A 28 7.04 -11.70 3.70
CA ALA A 28 6.45 -12.59 2.72
C ALA A 28 6.29 -14.00 3.32
N LYS A 29 5.08 -14.56 3.25
CA LYS A 29 4.83 -15.98 3.63
C LYS A 29 5.36 -16.98 2.60
N GLN A 30 5.44 -16.57 1.33
CA GLN A 30 5.88 -17.36 0.19
C GLN A 30 6.50 -16.44 -0.86
N TYR A 31 7.40 -16.99 -1.69
CA TYR A 31 8.11 -16.23 -2.73
C TYR A 31 8.83 -14.99 -2.17
N GLY A 32 9.40 -15.11 -0.96
CA GLY A 32 10.11 -14.04 -0.27
C GLY A 32 11.56 -13.84 -0.72
N ASP A 33 12.01 -14.59 -1.72
CA ASP A 33 13.37 -14.61 -2.25
C ASP A 33 13.58 -13.60 -3.39
N PHE A 34 13.01 -12.42 -3.24
CA PHE A 34 13.33 -11.22 -4.04
C PHE A 34 14.30 -10.33 -3.25
N ASP A 35 14.99 -9.44 -3.94
CA ASP A 35 16.08 -8.62 -3.37
C ASP A 35 15.65 -7.19 -2.98
N ARG A 36 14.51 -6.72 -3.49
CA ARG A 36 14.06 -5.34 -3.28
C ARG A 36 12.54 -5.18 -3.32
N TYR A 37 12.10 -4.06 -2.79
CA TYR A 37 10.80 -3.47 -3.10
C TYR A 37 10.98 -2.20 -3.93
N VAL A 38 10.01 -1.93 -4.78
CA VAL A 38 9.84 -0.63 -5.43
C VAL A 38 8.69 0.09 -4.74
N LEU A 39 9.00 1.18 -4.04
CA LEU A 39 8.00 2.14 -3.58
C LEU A 39 7.66 3.06 -4.77
N ALA A 40 6.47 2.87 -5.32
CA ALA A 40 5.93 3.73 -6.36
C ALA A 40 5.11 4.85 -5.72
N LEU A 41 5.54 6.09 -5.95
CA LEU A 41 4.82 7.29 -5.54
C LEU A 41 4.29 8.00 -6.78
N SER A 42 3.08 8.53 -6.68
CA SER A 42 2.46 9.34 -7.73
C SER A 42 2.60 10.81 -7.36
N TRP A 43 2.99 11.63 -8.33
CA TRP A 43 2.72 13.06 -8.24
C TRP A 43 1.28 13.31 -8.69
N GLN A 44 0.36 13.43 -7.74
CA GLN A 44 -1.09 13.33 -7.94
C GLN A 44 -1.63 14.35 -8.95
N THR A 45 -1.22 15.61 -8.87
CA THR A 45 -1.62 16.64 -9.85
C THR A 45 -1.12 16.29 -11.25
N GLY A 46 0.12 15.80 -11.39
CA GLY A 46 0.66 15.34 -12.67
C GLY A 46 -0.03 14.08 -13.20
N PHE A 47 -0.42 13.15 -12.32
CA PHE A 47 -1.24 12.00 -12.66
C PHE A 47 -2.58 12.45 -13.25
N CYS A 48 -3.32 13.32 -12.54
CA CYS A 48 -4.61 13.82 -12.99
C CYS A 48 -4.50 14.61 -14.30
N GLN A 49 -3.49 15.46 -14.44
CA GLN A 49 -3.19 16.14 -15.70
C GLN A 49 -2.95 15.15 -16.84
N SER A 50 -2.15 14.09 -16.60
CA SER A 50 -1.86 13.09 -17.63
C SER A 50 -3.10 12.29 -18.06
N GLN A 51 -4.06 12.09 -17.15
CA GLN A 51 -5.31 11.41 -17.45
C GLN A 51 -6.22 12.30 -18.30
N HIS A 52 -6.28 13.60 -17.97
CA HIS A 52 -6.97 14.62 -18.76
C HIS A 52 -6.38 14.74 -20.17
N ASP A 53 -5.06 14.91 -20.30
CA ASP A 53 -4.36 15.05 -21.60
C ASP A 53 -4.57 13.84 -22.51
N ARG A 54 -4.80 12.65 -21.92
CA ARG A 54 -5.05 11.39 -22.64
C ARG A 54 -6.54 11.15 -22.93
N ASN A 55 -7.40 12.12 -22.67
CA ASN A 55 -8.86 12.00 -22.82
C ASN A 55 -9.42 10.76 -22.12
N ARG A 56 -8.92 10.45 -20.91
CA ARG A 56 -9.50 9.41 -20.06
C ARG A 56 -10.72 9.98 -19.35
N ASN A 57 -11.66 9.11 -18.98
CA ASN A 57 -12.73 9.48 -18.08
C ASN A 57 -12.10 9.99 -16.77
N GLU A 58 -12.49 11.21 -16.40
CA GLU A 58 -12.05 11.80 -15.15
C GLU A 58 -12.53 10.93 -13.99
N ARG A 59 -11.62 10.71 -13.04
CA ARG A 59 -11.89 9.91 -11.87
C ARG A 59 -12.17 10.80 -10.67
N ASP A 60 -12.86 10.26 -9.69
CA ASP A 60 -13.31 11.04 -8.54
C ASP A 60 -12.12 11.60 -7.75
N GLU A 61 -11.01 10.85 -7.62
CA GLU A 61 -9.78 11.32 -6.99
C GLU A 61 -9.14 12.55 -7.68
N CYS A 62 -9.44 12.76 -8.96
CA CYS A 62 -8.98 13.93 -9.72
C CYS A 62 -10.00 15.06 -9.68
N ARG A 63 -11.29 14.74 -9.80
CA ARG A 63 -12.37 15.74 -9.73
C ARG A 63 -12.45 16.42 -8.37
N LEU A 64 -12.23 15.64 -7.31
CA LEU A 64 -12.29 16.10 -5.91
C LEU A 64 -10.94 16.63 -5.40
N GLN A 65 -9.89 16.60 -6.23
CA GLN A 65 -8.60 17.12 -5.86
C GLN A 65 -8.70 18.63 -5.58
N THR A 66 -8.33 19.02 -4.38
CA THR A 66 -8.25 20.43 -3.97
C THR A 66 -6.81 20.83 -3.72
N GLU A 67 -6.58 22.14 -3.69
CA GLU A 67 -5.28 22.66 -3.30
C GLU A 67 -4.99 22.37 -1.83
N THR A 68 -3.76 21.95 -1.55
CA THR A 68 -3.28 21.67 -0.20
C THR A 68 -2.33 22.76 0.28
N THR A 69 -2.29 23.00 1.59
CA THR A 69 -1.32 23.92 2.20
C THR A 69 0.11 23.41 1.99
N ASN A 70 0.32 22.11 2.20
CA ASN A 70 1.60 21.45 1.98
C ASN A 70 1.62 20.75 0.61
N LYS A 71 2.42 21.28 -0.32
CA LYS A 71 2.51 20.73 -1.69
C LYS A 71 3.12 19.33 -1.73
N ALA A 72 3.84 18.90 -0.70
CA ALA A 72 4.35 17.54 -0.60
C ALA A 72 3.21 16.51 -0.48
N ASP A 73 2.01 16.91 -0.04
CA ASP A 73 0.85 16.02 0.08
C ASP A 73 0.33 15.54 -1.30
N PHE A 74 0.77 16.18 -2.39
CA PHE A 74 0.54 15.67 -3.74
C PHE A 74 1.43 14.47 -4.10
N LEU A 75 2.41 14.12 -3.27
CA LEU A 75 3.18 12.89 -3.43
C LEU A 75 2.44 11.73 -2.75
N THR A 76 1.53 11.10 -3.49
CA THR A 76 0.63 10.05 -3.00
C THR A 76 1.24 8.66 -3.18
N VAL A 77 0.79 7.71 -2.36
CA VAL A 77 1.15 6.30 -2.50
C VAL A 77 0.49 5.77 -3.77
N HIS A 78 1.33 5.40 -4.74
CA HIS A 78 0.91 4.47 -5.77
C HIS A 78 1.04 3.08 -5.15
N GLY A 79 2.17 2.39 -5.20
CA GLY A 79 2.23 1.00 -4.72
C GLY A 79 3.53 0.62 -4.04
N LEU A 80 3.55 -0.57 -3.45
CA LEU A 80 4.77 -1.24 -3.00
C LEU A 80 4.90 -2.58 -3.73
N TRP A 81 5.85 -2.69 -4.65
CA TRP A 81 5.98 -3.85 -5.52
C TRP A 81 7.23 -4.66 -5.18
N PRO A 82 7.11 -5.95 -4.84
CA PRO A 82 8.28 -6.81 -4.70
C PRO A 82 8.96 -7.01 -6.06
N GLY A 83 10.29 -7.07 -6.07
CA GLY A 83 11.08 -7.51 -7.22
C GLY A 83 10.75 -8.95 -7.62
N LEU A 84 11.27 -9.39 -8.77
CA LEU A 84 11.07 -10.76 -9.25
C LEU A 84 11.69 -11.77 -8.27
N PRO A 85 10.89 -12.66 -7.64
CA PRO A 85 11.44 -13.68 -6.75
C PRO A 85 12.30 -14.67 -7.53
N LYS A 86 13.44 -15.08 -6.98
CA LYS A 86 14.36 -16.04 -7.65
C LYS A 86 13.67 -17.37 -7.95
N SER A 87 12.81 -17.85 -7.05
CA SER A 87 11.99 -19.05 -7.18
C SER A 87 11.00 -18.97 -8.35
N VAL A 88 10.46 -17.79 -8.64
CA VAL A 88 9.59 -17.53 -9.80
C VAL A 88 10.43 -17.41 -11.08
N ALA A 89 11.57 -16.70 -11.01
CA ALA A 89 12.52 -16.58 -12.13
C ALA A 89 13.03 -17.95 -12.61
N ALA A 90 13.31 -18.86 -11.67
CA ALA A 90 13.73 -20.25 -11.95
C ALA A 90 12.70 -21.05 -12.78
N ARG A 91 11.46 -20.56 -12.91
CA ARG A 91 10.40 -21.15 -13.75
C ARG A 91 10.23 -20.46 -15.10
N GLY A 92 11.20 -19.66 -15.53
CA GLY A 92 11.22 -19.00 -16.84
C GLY A 92 10.41 -17.71 -16.90
N VAL A 93 10.15 -17.08 -15.76
CA VAL A 93 9.55 -15.74 -15.70
C VAL A 93 10.67 -14.70 -15.73
N ASP A 94 10.61 -13.78 -16.67
CA ASP A 94 11.53 -12.64 -16.74
C ASP A 94 10.94 -11.38 -16.07
N GLU A 95 11.77 -10.36 -15.91
CA GLU A 95 11.37 -9.08 -15.30
C GLU A 95 10.21 -8.41 -16.07
N ARG A 96 10.21 -8.48 -17.40
CA ARG A 96 9.14 -7.89 -18.22
C ARG A 96 7.79 -8.52 -17.90
N ARG A 97 7.74 -9.85 -17.80
CA ARG A 97 6.53 -10.59 -17.47
C ARG A 97 6.14 -10.36 -16.02
N TRP A 98 7.10 -10.33 -15.10
CA TRP A 98 6.85 -10.00 -13.69
C TRP A 98 6.24 -8.60 -13.52
N MET A 99 6.81 -7.58 -14.12
CA MET A 99 6.27 -6.20 -14.09
C MET A 99 4.88 -6.08 -14.74
N ARG A 100 4.51 -7.00 -15.64
CA ARG A 100 3.21 -6.97 -16.31
C ARG A 100 2.12 -7.67 -15.52
N PHE A 101 2.43 -8.83 -14.93
CA PHE A 101 1.42 -9.70 -14.33
C PHE A 101 1.59 -9.91 -12.82
N GLY A 102 2.76 -9.64 -12.25
CA GLY A 102 3.06 -9.85 -10.84
C GLY A 102 2.66 -11.24 -10.38
N CYS A 103 1.82 -11.30 -9.33
CA CYS A 103 1.28 -12.56 -8.78
C CYS A 103 0.50 -13.42 -9.80
N ALA A 104 -0.01 -12.83 -10.89
CA ALA A 104 -0.74 -13.55 -11.93
C ALA A 104 0.18 -14.13 -13.03
N THR A 105 1.50 -13.95 -12.92
CA THR A 105 2.43 -14.53 -13.89
C THR A 105 2.37 -16.06 -13.87
N ARG A 106 2.69 -16.66 -15.02
CA ARG A 106 2.70 -18.11 -15.23
C ARG A 106 4.12 -18.62 -15.45
N PRO A 107 4.45 -19.85 -14.98
CA PRO A 107 3.52 -20.84 -14.43
C PRO A 107 3.19 -20.65 -12.94
N ILE A 108 4.00 -19.88 -12.22
CA ILE A 108 3.79 -19.54 -10.80
C ILE A 108 4.05 -18.04 -10.61
N PRO A 109 3.37 -17.36 -9.65
CA PRO A 109 2.39 -17.91 -8.72
C PRO A 109 1.02 -18.26 -9.34
N ASN A 110 0.71 -17.72 -10.53
CA ASN A 110 -0.54 -17.97 -11.27
C ASN A 110 -1.82 -17.69 -10.44
N LEU A 111 -1.79 -16.61 -9.65
CA LEU A 111 -3.00 -16.08 -9.00
C LEU A 111 -3.92 -15.39 -10.02
N PRO A 112 -5.19 -15.10 -9.66
CA PRO A 112 -6.07 -14.30 -10.50
C PRO A 112 -5.46 -12.94 -10.89
N GLU A 113 -5.62 -12.56 -12.15
CA GLU A 113 -5.10 -11.29 -12.69
C GLU A 113 -5.91 -10.09 -12.14
N ALA A 114 -5.22 -9.19 -11.43
CA ALA A 114 -5.77 -7.89 -11.07
C ALA A 114 -5.82 -6.98 -12.30
N ARG A 115 -6.99 -6.39 -12.60
CA ARG A 115 -7.20 -5.56 -13.80
C ARG A 115 -7.56 -4.14 -13.44
N ALA A 116 -6.80 -3.18 -13.98
CA ALA A 116 -7.02 -1.74 -13.77
C ALA A 116 -8.41 -1.25 -14.22
N SER A 117 -9.03 -1.90 -15.19
CA SER A 117 -10.38 -1.54 -15.66
C SER A 117 -11.50 -1.99 -14.72
N ARG A 118 -11.20 -2.84 -13.74
CA ARG A 118 -12.19 -3.42 -12.80
C ARG A 118 -11.54 -3.74 -11.46
N MET A 119 -10.95 -2.71 -10.86
CA MET A 119 -10.17 -2.84 -9.63
C MET A 119 -10.95 -3.49 -8.49
N CYS A 120 -12.21 -3.08 -8.30
CA CYS A 120 -13.12 -3.61 -7.30
C CYS A 120 -13.57 -5.06 -7.54
N SER A 121 -13.19 -5.68 -8.66
CA SER A 121 -13.38 -7.12 -8.87
C SER A 121 -12.25 -7.96 -8.26
N SER A 122 -11.19 -7.33 -7.75
CA SER A 122 -10.14 -8.02 -7.01
C SER A 122 -10.64 -8.39 -5.60
N PRO A 123 -10.12 -9.47 -4.99
CA PRO A 123 -10.46 -9.80 -3.62
C PRO A 123 -10.13 -8.66 -2.65
N GLU A 124 -10.94 -8.52 -1.61
CA GLU A 124 -10.65 -7.59 -0.52
C GLU A 124 -9.35 -7.94 0.19
N THR A 125 -8.64 -6.90 0.62
CA THR A 125 -7.33 -7.00 1.25
C THR A 125 -7.38 -7.40 2.73
N GLY A 126 -8.55 -7.32 3.37
CA GLY A 126 -8.70 -7.57 4.80
C GLY A 126 -7.97 -6.55 5.68
N LEU A 127 -7.74 -5.32 5.18
CA LEU A 127 -7.15 -4.24 5.97
C LEU A 127 -8.05 -3.87 7.15
N SER A 128 -7.45 -3.53 8.30
CA SER A 128 -8.20 -2.96 9.41
C SER A 128 -8.75 -1.59 9.04
N LEU A 129 -9.87 -1.17 9.64
CA LEU A 129 -10.46 0.16 9.42
C LEU A 129 -9.46 1.29 9.69
N GLU A 130 -8.62 1.12 10.72
CA GLU A 130 -7.55 2.08 11.04
C GLU A 130 -6.51 2.17 9.92
N THR A 131 -6.07 1.03 9.38
CA THR A 131 -5.07 1.02 8.29
C THR A 131 -5.68 1.57 7.00
N ALA A 132 -6.94 1.24 6.72
CA ALA A 132 -7.67 1.77 5.57
C ALA A 132 -7.80 3.30 5.64
N ALA A 133 -8.14 3.85 6.82
CA ALA A 133 -8.22 5.29 7.03
C ALA A 133 -6.86 5.99 6.80
N LYS A 134 -5.79 5.50 7.45
CA LYS A 134 -4.43 6.01 7.26
C LYS A 134 -3.96 5.92 5.81
N LEU A 135 -4.31 4.84 5.13
CA LEU A 135 -3.95 4.66 3.73
C LEU A 135 -4.73 5.63 2.83
N SER A 136 -6.02 5.88 3.10
CA SER A 136 -6.83 6.81 2.31
C SER A 136 -6.34 8.26 2.37
N GLU A 137 -5.73 8.69 3.48
CA GLU A 137 -5.13 10.02 3.61
C GLU A 137 -3.98 10.24 2.62
N SER A 138 -3.21 9.20 2.30
CA SER A 138 -2.05 9.26 1.41
C SER A 138 -2.27 8.60 0.05
N CYS A 139 -3.43 7.98 -0.18
CA CYS A 139 -3.82 7.29 -1.40
C CYS A 139 -5.28 7.66 -1.73
N GLN A 140 -5.47 8.76 -2.45
CA GLN A 140 -6.79 9.32 -2.72
C GLN A 140 -7.70 8.38 -3.53
N GLU A 141 -7.12 7.48 -4.34
CA GLU A 141 -7.87 6.44 -5.07
C GLU A 141 -8.61 5.47 -4.13
N LEU A 142 -8.20 5.34 -2.86
CA LEU A 142 -8.89 4.51 -1.86
C LEU A 142 -9.99 5.24 -1.10
N ALA A 143 -10.02 6.58 -1.15
CA ALA A 143 -11.11 7.36 -0.56
C ALA A 143 -12.44 7.20 -1.34
N ASP A 144 -12.37 6.77 -2.60
CA ASP A 144 -13.52 6.58 -3.49
C ASP A 144 -14.15 5.17 -3.39
N VAL A 145 -13.62 4.28 -2.56
CA VAL A 145 -14.26 2.99 -2.27
C VAL A 145 -15.36 3.23 -1.24
N PRO A 146 -16.65 2.94 -1.55
CA PRO A 146 -17.75 3.19 -0.61
C PRO A 146 -17.44 2.56 0.74
N ALA A 147 -17.58 3.36 1.80
CA ALA A 147 -17.36 2.98 3.19
C ALA A 147 -17.86 1.56 3.46
N TRP A 148 -16.91 0.66 3.68
CA TRP A 148 -17.19 -0.77 3.81
C TRP A 148 -17.83 -1.07 5.16
N ASN A 149 -19.01 -1.69 5.13
CA ASN A 149 -19.75 -2.14 6.29
C ASN A 149 -19.09 -3.42 6.82
N ALA A 150 -18.37 -3.30 7.93
CA ALA A 150 -17.49 -4.34 8.48
C ALA A 150 -18.25 -5.49 9.18
N THR A 151 -18.98 -6.33 8.44
CA THR A 151 -19.81 -7.39 9.06
C THR A 151 -19.58 -8.84 8.62
N ASN A 152 -18.55 -9.21 7.84
CA ASN A 152 -18.25 -10.65 7.66
C ASN A 152 -16.75 -10.98 7.44
N MET A 153 -16.21 -11.79 8.36
CA MET A 153 -14.91 -12.50 8.32
C MET A 153 -14.88 -13.56 7.18
N PRO A 154 -13.71 -14.03 6.63
CA PRO A 154 -12.61 -14.68 7.35
C PRO A 154 -11.16 -14.34 6.92
N ASN A 155 -10.24 -14.72 7.80
CA ASN A 155 -8.78 -14.57 7.75
C ASN A 155 -8.13 -15.05 6.45
N THR A 156 -7.91 -14.15 5.50
CA THR A 156 -6.94 -14.35 4.41
C THR A 156 -6.39 -13.00 4.03
N VAL A 157 -5.10 -12.77 4.29
CA VAL A 157 -4.41 -11.53 3.90
C VAL A 157 -3.93 -11.72 2.45
N PRO A 158 -4.51 -11.06 1.43
CA PRO A 158 -3.85 -10.99 0.14
C PRO A 158 -2.78 -9.90 0.19
N ALA A 159 -1.69 -10.13 -0.52
CA ALA A 159 -0.66 -9.14 -0.77
C ALA A 159 -1.28 -7.85 -1.29
N LEU A 160 -0.81 -6.71 -0.78
CA LEU A 160 -1.16 -5.38 -1.28
C LEU A 160 -0.62 -5.25 -2.71
N VAL A 161 -1.38 -5.75 -3.69
CA VAL A 161 -1.14 -5.49 -5.10
C VAL A 161 -1.80 -4.16 -5.38
N LEU A 162 -1.03 -3.08 -5.29
CA LEU A 162 -1.54 -1.83 -5.79
C LEU A 162 -1.56 -1.91 -7.32
N ILE A 163 -2.78 -1.82 -7.84
CA ILE A 163 -3.10 -2.08 -9.23
C ILE A 163 -2.44 -1.00 -10.08
N ARG A 164 -1.56 -1.42 -10.97
CA ARG A 164 -0.94 -0.56 -11.98
C ARG A 164 -2.05 0.08 -12.82
N THR A 165 -2.39 1.33 -12.54
CA THR A 165 -3.16 2.15 -13.49
C THR A 165 -2.32 2.33 -14.74
N HIS A 166 -2.97 2.49 -15.88
CA HIS A 166 -2.35 2.66 -17.20
C HIS A 166 -1.59 3.98 -17.36
N THR A 167 -1.03 4.53 -16.28
CA THR A 167 -0.11 5.64 -16.35
C THR A 167 1.27 5.11 -16.71
N SER A 168 1.86 5.81 -17.66
CA SER A 168 3.21 5.57 -18.11
C SER A 168 4.10 5.97 -16.94
N VAL A 169 4.40 5.04 -16.04
CA VAL A 169 5.54 5.18 -15.14
C VAL A 169 6.75 5.25 -16.06
N ARG A 170 7.16 6.48 -16.37
CA ARG A 170 8.43 6.76 -17.01
C ARG A 170 9.45 6.57 -15.91
N TRP A 171 10.07 5.39 -15.89
CA TRP A 171 11.20 5.12 -15.02
C TRP A 171 12.33 6.08 -15.42
N TYR A 172 12.57 7.11 -14.61
CA TYR A 172 13.87 7.74 -14.59
C TYR A 172 14.77 6.78 -13.80
N ALA A 173 15.60 6.04 -14.53
CA ALA A 173 16.79 5.41 -13.98
C ALA A 173 17.93 6.45 -14.02
#